data_AF-G6C1W1-F1
#
_entry.id   AF-G6C1W1-F1
#
_cell.length_a   1.000
_cell.length_b   1.000
_cell.length_c   1.000
_cell.angle_alpha   90.00
_cell.angle_beta   90.00
_cell.angle_gamma   90.00
#
_symmetry.space_group_name_H-M   'P 1'
#
loop_
_entity.id
_entity.type
_entity.pdbx_description
1 polymer ?
#
loop_
_entity_poly.entity_id
_entity_poly.type
_entity_poly.pdbx_seq_one_letter_code
_entity_poly.pdbx_strand_id
1 'polypeptide(L)'
;MSLYLEGEYIVKSNIESGLGRYDVSIEPKNKNKRGYILEFKATDNVDKLEEISKEALKQIEEAKYSSTLKQTDTKEILYLGIAFCGKQIKVSYK
;
A
#
# COMPACT_ATOMS: atom_id res chain seq x y z
N MET A 1 -3.30 13.10 -11.08
CA MET A 1 -2.67 11.79 -11.35
C MET A 1 -3.68 10.62 -11.28
N SER A 2 -4.90 10.77 -10.72
CA SER A 2 -5.95 9.74 -10.76
C SER A 2 -6.58 9.53 -12.15
N LEU A 3 -6.58 10.56 -13.01
CA LEU A 3 -7.30 10.59 -14.29
C LEU A 3 -6.98 9.43 -15.24
N TYR A 4 -5.75 8.90 -15.23
CA TYR A 4 -5.33 7.80 -16.11
C TYR A 4 -5.77 6.42 -15.59
N LEU A 5 -5.98 6.29 -14.29
CA LEU A 5 -6.37 5.02 -13.66
C LEU A 5 -7.89 4.90 -13.50
N GLU A 6 -8.63 6.01 -13.45
CA GLU A 6 -10.08 6.04 -13.23
C GLU A 6 -10.90 5.20 -14.21
N GLY A 7 -10.42 4.98 -15.45
CA GLY A 7 -11.07 4.11 -16.42
C GLY A 7 -11.11 2.64 -15.98
N GLU A 8 -10.03 2.15 -15.39
CA GLU A 8 -9.81 0.71 -15.15
C GLU A 8 -9.66 0.33 -13.67
N TYR A 9 -9.39 1.30 -12.81
CA TYR A 9 -9.06 1.12 -11.41
C TYR A 9 -9.85 2.11 -10.54
N ILE A 10 -10.11 1.67 -9.32
CA ILE A 10 -10.66 2.48 -8.23
C ILE A 10 -9.47 2.78 -7.32
N VAL A 11 -9.06 4.05 -7.28
CA VAL A 11 -7.97 4.51 -6.40
C VAL A 11 -8.59 5.09 -5.15
N LYS A 12 -8.22 4.57 -3.98
CA LYS A 12 -8.62 5.10 -2.67
C LYS A 12 -7.38 5.50 -1.90
N SER A 13 -7.39 6.68 -1.30
CA SER A 13 -6.34 7.13 -0.38
C SER A 13 -6.98 7.55 0.94
N ASN A 14 -6.43 7.11 2.07
CA ASN A 14 -6.84 7.67 3.36
C ASN A 14 -5.99 8.90 3.66
N ILE A 15 -6.65 10.00 4.03
CA ILE A 15 -6.03 11.20 4.59
C ILE A 15 -6.64 11.40 5.98
N GLU A 16 -6.53 10.42 6.90
CA GLU A 16 -6.72 10.72 8.33
C GLU A 16 -6.28 9.60 9.27
N SER A 17 -5.48 10.06 10.25
CA SER A 17 -5.23 9.58 11.61
C SER A 17 -5.59 8.15 12.00
N GLY A 18 -4.54 7.37 12.29
CA GLY A 18 -4.47 6.50 13.47
C GLY A 18 -5.29 5.21 13.43
N LEU A 19 -4.60 4.11 13.78
CA LEU A 19 -5.12 2.77 14.08
C LEU A 19 -5.24 1.79 12.89
N GLY A 20 -4.37 1.88 11.88
CA GLY A 20 -4.03 0.73 11.02
C GLY A 20 -4.77 0.65 9.68
N ARG A 21 -4.72 1.71 8.88
CA ARG A 21 -5.17 1.70 7.47
C ARG A 21 -3.97 1.89 6.55
N TYR A 22 -4.07 1.32 5.35
CA TYR A 22 -3.10 1.61 4.29
C TYR A 22 -3.30 3.05 3.77
N ASP A 23 -2.22 3.66 3.31
CA ASP A 23 -2.26 4.99 2.71
C ASP A 23 -2.99 5.01 1.36
N VAL A 24 -2.72 4.03 0.48
CA VAL A 24 -3.32 3.95 -0.86
C VAL A 24 -3.72 2.51 -1.22
N SER A 25 -4.92 2.33 -1.76
CA SER A 25 -5.29 1.13 -2.51
C SER A 25 -5.68 1.46 -3.94
N ILE A 26 -5.33 0.53 -4.82
CA ILE A 26 -5.62 0.58 -6.24
C ILE A 26 -6.32 -0.73 -6.58
N GLU A 27 -7.64 -0.68 -6.63
CA GLU A 27 -8.49 -1.85 -6.87
C GLU A 27 -8.87 -1.91 -8.35
N PRO A 28 -8.59 -3.02 -9.06
CA PRO A 28 -8.98 -3.13 -10.44
C PRO A 28 -10.50 -3.33 -10.56
N LYS A 29 -11.10 -2.66 -11.54
CA LYS A 29 -12.50 -2.91 -11.94
C LYS A 29 -12.63 -4.29 -12.58
N ASN A 30 -11.67 -4.67 -13.44
CA ASN A 30 -11.54 -6.03 -13.95
C ASN A 30 -10.78 -6.92 -12.96
N LYS A 31 -11.46 -7.85 -12.29
CA LYS A 31 -10.90 -8.71 -11.23
C LYS A 31 -9.80 -9.69 -11.68
N ASN A 32 -9.58 -9.84 -12.99
CA ASN A 32 -8.43 -10.57 -13.53
C ASN A 32 -7.15 -9.73 -13.58
N LYS A 33 -7.24 -8.41 -13.40
CA LYS A 33 -6.07 -7.54 -13.23
C LYS A 33 -5.63 -7.54 -11.77
N ARG A 34 -4.38 -7.16 -11.54
CA ARG A 34 -3.76 -7.09 -10.22
C ARG A 34 -4.19 -5.81 -9.48
N GLY A 35 -4.46 -5.92 -8.19
CA GLY A 35 -4.64 -4.79 -7.28
C GLY A 35 -3.36 -4.43 -6.53
N TYR A 36 -3.36 -3.26 -5.91
CA TYR A 36 -2.21 -2.77 -5.15
C TYR A 36 -2.64 -2.19 -3.81
N ILE A 37 -1.84 -2.42 -2.78
CA ILE A 37 -1.94 -1.73 -1.51
C ILE A 37 -0.57 -1.19 -1.14
N LEU A 38 -0.51 0.10 -0.87
CA LEU A 38 0.70 0.84 -0.57
C LEU A 38 0.59 1.47 0.83
N GLU A 39 1.67 1.36 1.58
CA GLU A 39 1.88 2.00 2.88
C GLU A 39 3.21 2.75 2.83
N PHE A 40 3.20 4.00 3.27
CA PHE A 40 4.31 4.91 3.24
C PHE A 40 4.74 5.28 4.66
N LYS A 41 6.06 5.25 4.93
CA LYS A 41 6.64 5.69 6.20
C LYS A 41 7.82 6.62 5.97
N ALA A 42 7.89 7.68 6.76
CA ALA A 42 9.01 8.61 6.77
C ALA A 42 10.02 8.25 7.85
N THR A 43 11.30 8.51 7.59
CA THR A 43 12.35 8.51 8.61
C THR A 43 13.38 9.60 8.32
N ASP A 44 14.05 10.06 9.36
CA ASP A 44 15.22 10.92 9.30
C ASP A 44 16.54 10.12 9.32
N ASN A 45 16.47 8.79 9.42
CA ASN A 45 17.62 7.90 9.50
C ASN A 45 17.66 6.92 8.30
N VAL A 46 18.67 7.11 7.44
CA VAL A 46 18.90 6.31 6.22
C VAL A 46 19.09 4.82 6.54
N ASP A 47 19.76 4.48 7.64
CA ASP A 47 20.06 3.09 8.02
C ASP A 47 18.79 2.32 8.40
N LYS A 48 17.74 3.03 8.81
CA LYS A 48 16.43 2.44 9.16
C LYS A 48 15.51 2.22 7.97
N LEU A 49 15.86 2.70 6.77
CA LEU A 49 14.99 2.61 5.59
C LEU A 49 14.54 1.17 5.29
N GLU A 50 15.45 0.19 5.43
CA GLU A 50 15.11 -1.20 5.18
C GLU A 50 14.14 -1.76 6.22
N GLU A 51 14.44 -1.56 7.51
CA GLU A 51 13.59 -1.97 8.62
C GLU A 51 12.18 -1.37 8.49
N ILE A 52 12.11 -0.05 8.25
CA ILE A 52 10.85 0.69 8.16
C ILE A 52 10.04 0.27 6.94
N SER A 53 10.68 -0.05 5.80
CA SER A 53 9.95 -0.55 4.62
C SER A 53 9.31 -1.91 4.90
N LYS A 54 9.98 -2.77 5.66
CA LYS A 54 9.45 -4.08 6.09
C LYS A 54 8.35 -3.91 7.13
N GLU A 55 8.48 -2.94 8.03
CA GLU A 55 7.43 -2.59 8.99
C GLU A 55 6.16 -2.10 8.28
N ALA A 56 6.29 -1.24 7.28
CA ALA A 56 5.17 -0.79 6.44
C ALA A 56 4.50 -1.98 5.72
N LEU A 57 5.29 -2.91 5.16
CA LEU A 57 4.76 -4.12 4.54
C LEU A 57 4.02 -4.99 5.57
N LYS A 58 4.60 -5.17 6.77
CA LYS A 58 4.01 -5.94 7.86
C LYS A 58 2.69 -5.32 8.34
N GLN A 59 2.63 -3.99 8.45
CA GLN A 59 1.40 -3.27 8.79
C GLN A 59 0.29 -3.54 7.76
N ILE A 60 0.62 -3.56 6.47
CA ILE A 60 -0.34 -3.96 5.42
C ILE A 60 -0.81 -5.41 5.61
N GLU A 61 0.10 -6.34 5.92
CA GLU A 61 -0.25 -7.75 6.17
C GLU A 61 -1.13 -7.95 7.41
N GLU A 62 -0.82 -7.27 8.51
CA GLU A 62 -1.59 -7.34 9.76
C GLU A 62 -2.98 -6.72 9.59
N ALA A 63 -3.09 -5.57 8.90
CA ALA A 63 -4.36 -4.93 8.56
C ALA A 63 -5.23 -5.79 7.61
N LYS A 64 -4.64 -6.75 6.90
CA LYS A 64 -5.31 -7.58 5.89
C LYS A 64 -6.12 -8.74 6.46
N TYR A 65 -5.87 -9.18 7.69
CA TYR A 65 -6.63 -10.30 8.24
C TYR A 65 -8.11 -9.96 8.49
N SER A 66 -8.45 -8.68 8.57
CA SER A 66 -9.75 -8.23 9.09
C SER A 66 -10.81 -7.83 8.04
N SER A 67 -10.54 -7.02 7.01
CA SER A 67 -11.71 -6.22 6.50
C SER A 67 -11.90 -6.04 4.99
N THR A 68 -10.87 -5.72 4.19
CA THR A 68 -11.13 -5.03 2.90
C THR A 68 -11.00 -5.91 1.66
N LEU A 69 -10.06 -6.86 1.62
CA LEU A 69 -9.80 -7.65 0.41
C LEU A 69 -10.63 -8.93 0.28
N LYS A 70 -11.11 -9.49 1.39
CA LYS A 70 -12.06 -10.62 1.39
C LYS A 70 -13.38 -10.30 0.68
N GLN A 71 -13.71 -9.02 0.51
CA GLN A 71 -14.92 -8.57 -0.18
C GLN A 71 -14.73 -8.34 -1.68
N THR A 72 -13.50 -8.45 -2.20
CA THR A 72 -13.22 -8.24 -3.63
C THR A 72 -12.64 -9.52 -4.21
N ASP A 73 -13.26 -10.09 -5.26
CA ASP A 73 -12.77 -11.27 -6.00
C ASP A 73 -11.47 -11.02 -6.80
N THR A 74 -10.66 -10.05 -6.37
CA THR A 74 -9.40 -9.67 -7.03
C THR A 74 -8.39 -10.80 -6.84
N LYS A 75 -8.01 -11.47 -7.95
CA LYS A 75 -7.20 -12.69 -7.91
C LYS A 75 -5.80 -12.49 -7.37
N GLU A 76 -5.20 -11.33 -7.62
CA GLU A 76 -3.84 -11.01 -7.20
C GLU A 76 -3.77 -9.59 -6.65
N ILE A 77 -3.11 -9.43 -5.51
CA ILE A 77 -2.83 -8.11 -4.93
C ILE A 77 -1.35 -8.05 -4.58
N LEU A 78 -0.67 -7.01 -5.04
CA LEU A 78 0.71 -6.69 -4.65
C LEU A 78 0.70 -5.75 -3.45
N TYR A 79 1.49 -6.08 -2.45
CA TYR A 79 1.66 -5.27 -1.24
C TYR A 79 2.99 -4.55 -1.30
N LEU A 80 2.98 -3.25 -0.96
CA LEU A 80 4.15 -2.38 -1.07
C LEU A 80 4.31 -1.57 0.21
N GLY A 81 5.34 -1.90 1.00
CA GLY A 81 5.81 -1.08 2.11
C GLY A 81 6.93 -0.16 1.62
N ILE A 82 6.71 1.15 1.68
CA ILE A 82 7.61 2.17 1.13
C ILE A 82 8.13 3.04 2.26
N ALA A 83 9.45 3.07 2.45
CA ALA A 83 10.10 3.96 3.40
C ALA A 83 10.88 5.05 2.67
N PHE A 84 10.83 6.28 3.18
CA PHE A 84 11.56 7.42 2.62
C PHE A 84 12.36 8.19 3.68
N CYS A 85 13.56 8.62 3.29
CA CYS A 85 14.47 9.48 4.06
C CYS A 85 14.98 10.58 3.13
N GLY A 86 14.33 11.75 3.16
CA GLY A 86 14.55 12.79 2.17
C GLY A 86 14.27 12.28 0.75
N LYS A 87 15.32 12.15 -0.07
CA LYS A 87 15.23 11.64 -1.46
C LYS A 87 15.53 10.14 -1.59
N GLN A 88 15.95 9.49 -0.50
CA GLN A 88 16.26 8.06 -0.52
C GLN A 88 15.01 7.26 -0.19
N ILE A 89 14.80 6.17 -0.93
CA ILE A 89 13.60 5.34 -0.83
C ILE A 89 14.03 3.87 -0.74
N LYS A 90 13.34 3.10 0.09
CA LYS A 90 13.42 1.64 0.10
C LYS A 90 12.01 1.06 0.02
N VAL A 91 11.88 0.01 -0.78
CA VAL A 91 10.60 -0.66 -1.03
C VAL A 91 10.74 -2.13 -0.63
N SER A 92 9.80 -2.60 0.18
CA SER A 92 9.59 -4.01 0.47
C SER A 92 8.24 -4.43 -0.11
N TYR A 93 8.16 -5.62 -0.71
CA TYR A 93 6.96 -6.07 -1.41
C TYR A 93 6.69 -7.56 -1.23
N LYS A 94 5.42 -7.94 -1.46
CA LYS A 94 4.94 -9.32 -1.46
C LYS A 94 3.79 -9.49 -2.43
#